data_AF-H2KW15-F1
#
_entry.id   AF-H2KW15-F1
#
_cell.length_a   1.000
_cell.length_b   1.000
_cell.length_c   1.000
_cell.angle_alpha   90.00
_cell.angle_beta   90.00
_cell.angle_gamma   90.00
#
_symmetry.space_group_name_H-M   'P 1'
#
loop_
_entity.id
_entity.type
_entity.pdbx_description
1 polymer ?
#
loop_
_entity_poly.entity_id
_entity_poly.type
_entity_poly.pdbx_seq_one_letter_code
_entity_poly.pdbx_strand_id
1 'polypeptide(L)'
;MSYHLSIYVRYAATSTTFRHNEDGGWSTHTLGPSSMFGSCVNYATLRLLGEVLDEHNDGLSKGRAWILSHGSATVAPQWAKIYLSVIGVYDWSGNNPIIPELWLLPHFLPIHPGRFWCFCRMVYMPMSYIYAKRFIGPITPTILALREELYDVPYNKINWNNARISCCKDDIIYPPSWFQNIAMASLHKFMEPLFNMWPMNKLRKRALTNLMDHIHYEDENSNYVGLCPINKVLNMICCWIENPNSNAFRRHVPRIHDFLWLAEDGMKSKVKLILVLYSEN
;
A
#
# COMPACT_ATOMS: atom_id res chain seq x y z
N MET A 1 -3.66 7.91 -24.86
CA MET A 1 -3.69 7.52 -23.43
C MET A 1 -3.71 8.72 -22.47
N SER A 2 -3.05 9.86 -22.80
CA SER A 2 -2.94 11.06 -21.94
C SER A 2 -4.27 11.82 -21.67
N TYR A 3 -5.15 11.98 -22.67
CA TYR A 3 -6.38 12.79 -22.51
C TYR A 3 -7.49 12.10 -21.69
N HIS A 4 -7.75 10.81 -21.91
CA HIS A 4 -8.78 10.09 -21.14
C HIS A 4 -8.39 9.89 -19.67
N LEU A 5 -7.12 9.59 -19.38
CA LEU A 5 -6.64 9.52 -17.99
C LEU A 5 -6.78 10.87 -17.28
N SER A 6 -6.50 12.00 -17.97
CA SER A 6 -6.64 13.35 -17.42
C SER A 6 -8.07 13.68 -16.99
N ILE A 7 -9.07 13.28 -17.77
CA ILE A 7 -10.49 13.45 -17.42
C ILE A 7 -10.83 12.63 -16.17
N TYR A 8 -10.45 11.35 -16.13
CA TYR A 8 -10.69 10.49 -14.97
C TYR A 8 -9.93 10.96 -13.72
N VAL A 9 -8.72 11.47 -13.87
CA VAL A 9 -7.93 12.07 -12.77
C VAL A 9 -8.64 13.28 -12.17
N ARG A 10 -9.22 14.15 -13.00
CA ARG A 10 -10.02 15.29 -12.53
C ARG A 10 -11.32 14.85 -11.84
N TYR A 11 -12.03 13.85 -12.39
CA TYR A 11 -13.24 13.31 -11.76
C TYR A 11 -12.98 12.50 -10.49
N ALA A 12 -11.78 11.91 -10.36
CA ALA A 12 -11.34 11.30 -9.11
C ALA A 12 -11.10 12.39 -8.06
N ALA A 13 -10.32 13.43 -8.38
CA ALA A 13 -10.00 14.51 -7.45
C ALA A 13 -11.23 15.27 -6.93
N THR A 14 -12.30 15.39 -7.75
CA THR A 14 -13.56 16.03 -7.36
C THR A 14 -14.57 15.09 -6.69
N SER A 15 -14.23 13.81 -6.47
CA SER A 15 -15.11 12.86 -5.81
C SER A 15 -15.23 13.13 -4.31
N THR A 16 -16.44 12.97 -3.76
CA THR A 16 -16.71 12.83 -2.32
C THR A 16 -15.96 11.69 -1.62
N THR A 17 -15.28 10.79 -2.34
CA THR A 17 -14.29 9.87 -1.72
C THR A 17 -13.15 10.67 -1.07
N PHE A 18 -12.85 11.85 -1.62
CA PHE A 18 -11.93 12.83 -1.05
C PHE A 18 -12.65 13.90 -0.23
N ARG A 19 -13.92 13.68 0.15
CA ARG A 19 -14.56 14.51 1.16
C ARG A 19 -13.90 14.20 2.49
N HIS A 20 -13.17 15.18 3.02
CA HIS A 20 -12.69 15.11 4.38
C HIS A 20 -13.87 15.27 5.35
N ASN A 21 -13.70 14.74 6.55
CA ASN A 21 -14.62 14.95 7.67
C ASN A 21 -14.56 16.40 8.15
N GLU A 22 -15.47 16.79 9.04
CA GLU A 22 -15.53 18.16 9.58
C GLU A 22 -14.23 18.58 10.29
N ASP A 23 -13.52 17.60 10.87
CA ASP A 23 -12.20 17.78 11.50
C ASP A 23 -11.04 17.95 10.50
N GLY A 24 -11.30 17.78 9.20
CA GLY A 24 -10.31 17.93 8.13
C GLY A 24 -9.62 16.64 7.70
N GLY A 25 -9.75 15.55 8.46
CA GLY A 25 -9.13 14.27 8.11
C GLY A 25 -9.96 13.42 7.14
N TRP A 26 -9.41 12.30 6.68
CA TRP A 26 -10.15 11.30 5.91
C TRP A 26 -10.20 9.97 6.65
N SER A 27 -11.32 9.28 6.50
CA SER A 27 -11.51 7.94 7.03
C SER A 27 -10.98 6.85 6.10
N THR A 28 -10.78 5.65 6.67
CA THR A 28 -10.51 4.42 5.91
C THR A 28 -11.73 3.95 5.11
N HIS A 29 -12.94 4.35 5.50
CA HIS A 29 -14.19 4.05 4.81
C HIS A 29 -15.17 5.24 4.89
N THR A 30 -16.08 5.36 3.94
CA THR A 30 -16.86 6.59 3.67
C THR A 30 -17.63 7.17 4.86
N LEU A 31 -18.03 6.36 5.85
CA LEU A 31 -18.82 6.80 7.01
C LEU A 31 -18.05 6.74 8.33
N GLY A 32 -16.76 6.41 8.28
CA GLY A 32 -15.94 6.27 9.49
C GLY A 32 -15.34 7.59 9.98
N PRO A 33 -14.80 7.60 11.21
CA PRO A 33 -14.01 8.72 11.71
C PRO A 33 -12.71 8.87 10.92
N SER A 34 -12.11 10.06 11.00
CA SER A 34 -10.81 10.33 10.40
C SER A 34 -9.74 9.38 10.95
N SER A 35 -8.92 8.84 10.06
CA SER A 35 -7.88 7.87 10.39
C SER A 35 -6.54 8.34 9.81
N MET A 36 -5.42 7.93 10.41
CA MET A 36 -4.10 8.28 9.88
C MET A 36 -3.85 7.57 8.54
N PHE A 37 -4.33 6.32 8.40
CA PHE A 37 -4.34 5.60 7.13
C PHE A 37 -5.09 6.37 6.04
N GLY A 38 -6.36 6.71 6.29
CA GLY A 38 -7.23 7.39 5.32
C GLY A 38 -6.66 8.76 4.96
N SER A 39 -6.25 9.53 5.96
CA SER A 39 -5.74 10.89 5.75
C SER A 39 -4.45 10.91 4.95
N CYS A 40 -3.45 10.10 5.31
CA CYS A 40 -2.18 10.09 4.58
C CYS A 40 -2.34 9.63 3.13
N VAL A 41 -3.12 8.56 2.89
CA VAL A 41 -3.28 7.99 1.55
C VAL A 41 -4.11 8.92 0.66
N ASN A 42 -5.21 9.48 1.16
CA ASN A 42 -6.03 10.42 0.38
C ASN A 42 -5.29 11.73 0.11
N TYR A 43 -4.60 12.30 1.11
CA TYR A 43 -3.78 13.49 0.92
C TYR A 43 -2.70 13.27 -0.16
N ALA A 44 -1.93 12.19 -0.06
CA ALA A 44 -0.92 11.85 -1.06
C ALA A 44 -1.53 11.63 -2.45
N THR A 45 -2.72 11.00 -2.51
CA THR A 45 -3.43 10.78 -3.78
C THR A 45 -3.85 12.11 -4.41
N LEU A 46 -4.45 13.04 -3.67
CA LEU A 46 -4.83 14.36 -4.19
C LEU A 46 -3.62 15.12 -4.74
N ARG A 47 -2.49 15.12 -4.01
CA ARG A 47 -1.24 15.75 -4.46
C ARG A 47 -0.72 15.10 -5.75
N LEU A 48 -0.80 13.77 -5.88
CA LEU A 48 -0.42 13.04 -7.10
C LEU A 48 -1.38 13.28 -8.28
N LEU A 49 -2.65 13.57 -8.02
CA LEU A 49 -3.64 13.95 -9.04
C LEU A 49 -3.47 15.40 -9.52
N GLY A 50 -2.59 16.18 -8.86
CA GLY A 50 -2.21 17.53 -9.27
C GLY A 50 -2.84 18.65 -8.42
N GLU A 51 -3.58 18.32 -7.37
CA GLU A 51 -4.10 19.32 -6.44
C GLU A 51 -2.95 20.01 -5.72
N VAL A 52 -2.97 21.35 -5.68
CA VAL A 52 -1.91 22.17 -5.08
C VAL A 52 -2.34 22.58 -3.68
N LEU A 53 -1.41 22.47 -2.72
CA LEU A 53 -1.58 23.05 -1.40
C LEU A 53 -1.46 24.57 -1.52
N ASP A 54 -2.60 25.26 -1.55
CA ASP A 54 -2.69 26.72 -1.52
C ASP A 54 -3.65 27.19 -0.40
N GLU A 55 -3.63 28.48 -0.10
CA GLU A 55 -4.47 29.08 0.95
C GLU A 55 -5.98 29.01 0.63
N HIS A 56 -6.35 28.69 -0.61
CA HIS A 56 -7.74 28.57 -1.05
C HIS A 56 -8.23 27.12 -1.05
N ASN A 57 -7.32 26.13 -0.99
CA ASN A 57 -7.61 24.72 -0.92
C ASN A 57 -7.77 24.30 0.55
N ASP A 58 -8.95 24.60 1.07
CA ASP A 58 -9.35 24.30 2.45
C ASP A 58 -9.19 22.81 2.79
N GLY A 59 -9.44 21.91 1.82
CA GLY A 59 -9.35 20.46 2.03
C GLY A 59 -7.93 19.95 2.26
N LEU A 60 -6.97 20.32 1.40
CA LEU A 60 -5.57 19.94 1.61
C LEU A 60 -4.98 20.62 2.85
N SER A 61 -5.28 21.90 3.07
CA SER A 61 -4.77 22.64 4.22
C SER A 61 -5.26 22.04 5.55
N LYS A 62 -6.57 21.73 5.66
CA LYS A 62 -7.15 21.04 6.82
C LYS A 62 -6.63 19.62 6.97
N GLY A 63 -6.55 18.88 5.88
CA GLY A 63 -6.00 17.52 5.87
C GLY A 63 -4.57 17.45 6.37
N ARG A 64 -3.71 18.36 5.92
CA ARG A 64 -2.34 18.50 6.40
C ARG A 64 -2.31 18.84 7.89
N ALA A 65 -3.10 19.83 8.31
CA ALA A 65 -3.17 20.23 9.72
C ALA A 65 -3.60 19.05 10.62
N TRP A 66 -4.57 18.25 10.17
CA TRP A 66 -5.03 17.05 10.86
C TRP A 66 -3.91 15.99 10.95
N ILE A 67 -3.22 15.69 9.85
CA ILE A 67 -2.12 14.70 9.85
C ILE A 67 -1.02 15.12 10.84
N LEU A 68 -0.62 16.40 10.83
CA LEU A 68 0.43 16.90 11.71
C LEU A 68 0.00 16.91 13.18
N SER A 69 -1.26 17.25 13.49
CA SER A 69 -1.76 17.26 14.87
C SER A 69 -1.90 15.86 15.47
N HIS A 70 -2.01 14.81 14.66
CA HIS A 70 -2.17 13.42 15.09
C HIS A 70 -0.87 12.59 15.03
N GLY A 71 0.29 13.24 14.95
CA GLY A 71 1.61 12.57 15.03
C GLY A 71 2.29 12.31 13.69
N SER A 72 1.84 12.96 12.63
CA SER A 72 2.40 12.92 11.28
C SER A 72 2.33 11.55 10.59
N ALA A 73 2.78 11.47 9.33
CA ALA A 73 2.79 10.19 8.62
C ALA A 73 3.67 9.12 9.30
N THR A 74 4.53 9.49 10.26
CA THR A 74 5.36 8.53 11.02
C THR A 74 4.54 7.49 11.78
N VAL A 75 3.33 7.85 12.23
CA VAL A 75 2.41 6.96 12.96
C VAL A 75 1.35 6.31 12.07
N ALA A 76 1.45 6.41 10.73
CA ALA A 76 0.51 5.75 9.83
C ALA A 76 0.52 4.22 10.03
N PRO A 77 -0.58 3.48 9.82
CA PRO A 77 -0.55 2.02 9.86
C PRO A 77 0.33 1.40 8.77
N GLN A 78 0.78 0.16 8.96
CA GLN A 78 1.78 -0.49 8.09
C GLN A 78 1.39 -0.47 6.59
N TRP A 79 0.12 -0.66 6.24
CA TRP A 79 -0.31 -0.63 4.84
C TRP A 79 -0.14 0.76 4.22
N ALA A 80 -0.44 1.84 4.96
CA ALA A 80 -0.17 3.20 4.50
C ALA A 80 1.34 3.45 4.34
N LYS A 81 2.16 2.99 5.30
CA LYS A 81 3.63 3.09 5.19
C LYS A 81 4.14 2.42 3.92
N ILE A 82 3.61 1.24 3.55
CA ILE A 82 3.98 0.53 2.32
C ILE A 82 3.64 1.38 1.09
N TYR A 83 2.41 1.90 0.98
CA TYR A 83 2.01 2.73 -0.15
C TYR A 83 2.87 3.99 -0.28
N LEU A 84 3.10 4.69 0.84
CA LEU A 84 3.96 5.87 0.87
C LEU A 84 5.42 5.52 0.53
N SER A 85 5.90 4.33 0.88
CA SER A 85 7.26 3.88 0.56
C SER A 85 7.43 3.58 -0.92
N VAL A 86 6.42 2.97 -1.55
CA VAL A 86 6.41 2.69 -2.99
C VAL A 86 6.51 3.98 -3.82
N ILE A 87 5.82 5.04 -3.41
CA ILE A 87 5.90 6.35 -4.10
C ILE A 87 7.13 7.19 -3.68
N GLY A 88 7.89 6.73 -2.68
CA GLY A 88 9.10 7.40 -2.21
C GLY A 88 8.89 8.51 -1.19
N VAL A 89 7.74 8.59 -0.54
CA VAL A 89 7.44 9.60 0.50
C VAL A 89 7.74 9.07 1.92
N TYR A 90 8.00 7.77 2.08
CA TYR A 90 8.30 7.12 3.36
C TYR A 90 9.49 6.17 3.19
N ASP A 91 10.38 6.09 4.17
CA ASP A 91 11.55 5.20 4.06
C ASP A 91 11.18 3.75 4.42
N TRP A 92 11.65 2.82 3.60
CA TRP A 92 11.40 1.40 3.79
C TRP A 92 11.88 0.84 5.15
N SER A 93 12.88 1.47 5.80
CA SER A 93 13.34 1.11 7.15
C SER A 93 12.30 1.36 8.24
N GLY A 94 11.33 2.25 7.99
CA GLY A 94 10.19 2.49 8.86
C GLY A 94 9.04 1.50 8.68
N ASN A 95 9.22 0.43 7.90
CA ASN A 95 8.23 -0.64 7.76
C ASN A 95 8.67 -1.90 8.53
N ASN A 96 7.71 -2.60 9.14
CA ASN A 96 7.96 -3.93 9.66
C ASN A 96 8.32 -4.90 8.53
N PRO A 97 9.21 -5.87 8.78
CA PRO A 97 9.60 -6.85 7.78
C PRO A 97 8.42 -7.70 7.31
N ILE A 98 8.29 -7.80 5.98
CA ILE A 98 7.39 -8.74 5.32
C ILE A 98 8.28 -9.80 4.67
N ILE A 99 8.17 -11.04 5.13
CA ILE A 99 9.16 -12.08 4.87
C ILE A 99 8.76 -12.88 3.64
N PRO A 100 9.34 -12.65 2.45
CA PRO A 100 9.01 -13.42 1.26
C PRO A 100 9.34 -14.91 1.42
N GLU A 101 10.33 -15.25 2.26
CA GLU A 101 10.79 -16.62 2.48
C GLU A 101 9.72 -17.52 3.14
N LEU A 102 8.68 -16.95 3.76
CA LEU A 102 7.56 -17.73 4.30
C LEU A 102 6.84 -18.56 3.23
N TRP A 103 6.86 -18.11 1.96
CA TRP A 103 6.24 -18.80 0.84
C TRP A 103 7.06 -20.00 0.33
N LEU A 104 8.27 -20.20 0.84
CA LEU A 104 9.09 -21.39 0.56
C LEU A 104 8.97 -22.47 1.63
N LEU A 105 8.27 -22.19 2.74
CA LEU A 105 8.13 -23.15 3.82
C LEU A 105 7.34 -24.39 3.37
N PRO A 106 7.58 -25.57 3.95
CA PRO A 106 6.75 -26.73 3.71
C PRO A 106 5.28 -26.46 4.04
N HIS A 107 4.37 -26.87 3.16
CA HIS A 107 2.95 -26.59 3.32
C HIS A 107 2.39 -27.14 4.64
N PHE A 108 2.98 -28.12 5.33
CA PHE A 108 2.45 -28.64 6.61
C PHE A 108 2.65 -27.71 7.82
N LEU A 109 3.50 -26.66 7.73
CA LEU A 109 3.76 -25.75 8.84
C LEU A 109 2.60 -24.75 9.05
N PRO A 110 2.13 -24.52 10.29
CA PRO A 110 0.95 -23.68 10.55
C PRO A 110 1.10 -22.23 10.09
N ILE A 111 2.34 -21.73 10.05
CA ILE A 111 2.70 -20.37 9.59
C ILE A 111 2.83 -20.24 8.07
N HIS A 112 2.67 -21.33 7.32
CA HIS A 112 2.77 -21.29 5.86
C HIS A 112 1.63 -20.42 5.27
N PRO A 113 1.94 -19.39 4.45
CA PRO A 113 0.94 -18.46 3.93
C PRO A 113 -0.21 -19.12 3.16
N GLY A 114 0.02 -20.29 2.59
CA GLY A 114 -1.02 -21.12 1.95
C GLY A 114 -2.21 -21.46 2.86
N ARG A 115 -2.04 -21.44 4.19
CA ARG A 115 -3.13 -21.63 5.17
C ARG A 115 -3.81 -20.35 5.62
N PHE A 116 -3.27 -19.18 5.28
CA PHE A 116 -3.90 -17.92 5.65
C PHE A 116 -5.20 -17.73 4.88
N TRP A 117 -6.10 -16.94 5.45
CA TRP A 117 -7.30 -16.50 4.75
C TRP A 117 -6.91 -15.92 3.37
N CYS A 118 -7.66 -16.31 2.33
CA CYS A 118 -7.29 -16.03 0.95
C CYS A 118 -6.99 -14.56 0.70
N PHE A 119 -7.80 -13.65 1.25
CA PHE A 119 -7.59 -12.21 1.12
C PHE A 119 -6.25 -11.77 1.71
N CYS A 120 -5.93 -12.22 2.93
CA CYS A 120 -4.66 -11.93 3.58
C CYS A 120 -3.49 -12.45 2.73
N ARG A 121 -3.54 -13.71 2.29
CA ARG A 121 -2.50 -14.31 1.45
C ARG A 121 -2.27 -13.54 0.15
N MET A 122 -3.34 -13.18 -0.55
CA MET A 122 -3.29 -12.52 -1.86
C MET A 122 -2.81 -11.07 -1.79
N VAL A 123 -2.96 -10.40 -0.65
CA VAL A 123 -2.42 -9.05 -0.43
C VAL A 123 -0.97 -9.09 0.06
N TYR A 124 -0.65 -9.95 1.03
CA TYR A 124 0.70 -10.00 1.59
C TYR A 124 1.72 -10.63 0.63
N MET A 125 1.29 -11.45 -0.32
CA MET A 125 2.17 -12.02 -1.36
C MET A 125 2.85 -10.92 -2.20
N PRO A 126 2.15 -10.04 -2.94
CA PRO A 126 2.79 -8.96 -3.68
C PRO A 126 3.42 -7.91 -2.76
N MET A 127 2.86 -7.62 -1.57
CA MET A 127 3.51 -6.71 -0.61
C MET A 127 4.90 -7.23 -0.18
N SER A 128 5.04 -8.54 0.03
CA SER A 128 6.33 -9.15 0.39
C SER A 128 7.36 -9.04 -0.73
N TYR A 129 6.92 -9.19 -1.99
CA TYR A 129 7.76 -9.00 -3.17
C TYR A 129 8.26 -7.55 -3.26
N ILE A 130 7.34 -6.58 -3.15
CA ILE A 130 7.65 -5.14 -3.21
C ILE A 130 8.58 -4.75 -2.05
N TYR A 131 8.29 -5.21 -0.83
CA TYR A 131 9.11 -4.97 0.35
C TYR A 131 10.55 -5.48 0.16
N ALA A 132 10.69 -6.72 -0.30
CA ALA A 132 12.01 -7.33 -0.51
C ALA A 132 12.81 -6.62 -1.62
N LYS A 133 12.13 -6.10 -2.64
CA LYS A 133 12.75 -5.27 -3.69
C LYS A 133 13.05 -3.85 -3.23
N ARG A 134 12.42 -3.37 -2.15
CA ARG A 134 12.51 -1.99 -1.64
C ARG A 134 12.24 -0.98 -2.75
N PHE A 135 11.25 -1.27 -3.60
CA PHE A 135 11.00 -0.48 -4.78
C PHE A 135 10.57 0.95 -4.41
N ILE A 136 11.09 1.94 -5.12
CA ILE A 136 10.75 3.35 -4.98
C ILE A 136 10.51 3.91 -6.38
N GLY A 137 9.35 4.56 -6.56
CA GLY A 137 9.01 5.26 -7.79
C GLY A 137 9.89 6.49 -8.07
N PRO A 138 9.73 7.13 -9.23
CA PRO A 138 10.47 8.34 -9.57
C PRO A 138 10.24 9.46 -8.54
N ILE A 139 11.32 10.08 -8.06
CA ILE A 139 11.24 11.20 -7.13
C ILE A 139 10.97 12.50 -7.92
N THR A 140 9.70 12.90 -7.96
CA THR A 140 9.25 14.13 -8.61
C THR A 140 9.22 15.32 -7.63
N PRO A 141 9.08 16.57 -8.11
CA PRO A 141 8.88 17.72 -7.23
C PRO A 141 7.69 17.55 -6.26
N THR A 142 6.60 16.90 -6.70
CA THR A 142 5.46 16.56 -5.85
C THR A 142 5.84 15.61 -4.72
N ILE A 143 6.67 14.60 -5.00
CA ILE A 143 7.16 13.66 -3.96
C ILE A 143 8.05 14.39 -2.95
N LEU A 144 8.90 15.30 -3.40
CA LEU A 144 9.72 16.11 -2.50
C LEU A 144 8.85 17.04 -1.64
N ALA A 145 7.82 17.67 -2.21
CA ALA A 145 6.88 18.48 -1.46
C ALA A 145 6.12 17.65 -0.40
N LEU A 146 5.65 16.46 -0.77
CA LEU A 146 4.99 15.53 0.17
C LEU A 146 5.87 15.16 1.38
N ARG A 147 7.20 15.06 1.19
CA ARG A 147 8.16 14.80 2.28
C ARG A 147 8.32 15.97 3.25
N GLU A 148 7.98 17.19 2.85
CA GLU A 148 7.95 18.36 3.73
C GLU A 148 6.54 18.62 4.29
N GLU A 149 5.51 18.13 3.61
CA GLU A 149 4.11 18.37 3.98
C GLU A 149 3.60 17.40 5.05
N LEU A 150 3.97 16.11 4.98
CA LEU A 150 3.40 15.04 5.80
C LEU A 150 4.10 14.80 7.14
N TYR A 151 5.18 15.51 7.41
CA TYR A 151 6.04 15.30 8.58
C TYR A 151 6.21 16.59 9.38
N ASP A 152 6.26 16.44 10.70
CA ASP A 152 6.48 17.50 11.68
C ASP A 152 7.97 17.83 11.88
N VAL A 153 8.85 16.92 11.45
CA VAL A 153 10.30 17.09 11.44
C VAL A 153 10.85 16.95 10.02
N PRO A 154 11.99 17.57 9.69
CA PRO A 154 12.62 17.42 8.38
C PRO A 154 12.81 15.95 8.00
N TYR A 155 12.50 15.59 6.76
CA TYR A 155 12.47 14.19 6.30
C TYR A 155 13.76 13.40 6.61
N ASN A 156 14.91 14.06 6.49
CA ASN A 156 16.23 13.48 6.75
C ASN A 156 16.56 13.26 8.25
N LYS A 157 15.77 13.83 9.16
CA LYS A 157 15.92 13.69 10.62
C LYS A 157 14.91 12.71 11.23
N ILE A 158 14.01 12.14 10.43
CA ILE A 158 13.01 11.18 10.90
C ILE A 158 13.72 9.92 11.43
N ASN A 159 13.38 9.53 12.65
CA ASN A 159 13.81 8.25 13.21
C ASN A 159 12.89 7.12 12.71
N TRP A 160 13.23 6.55 11.56
CA TRP A 160 12.46 5.47 10.94
C TRP A 160 12.36 4.21 11.80
N ASN A 161 13.34 3.93 12.67
CA ASN A 161 13.25 2.80 13.60
C ASN A 161 12.13 2.98 14.61
N ASN A 162 11.92 4.20 15.10
CA ASN A 162 10.79 4.52 15.98
C ASN A 162 9.47 4.52 15.17
N ALA A 163 9.49 5.12 13.98
CA ALA A 163 8.32 5.16 13.11
C ALA A 163 7.82 3.74 12.80
N ARG A 164 8.70 2.75 12.65
CA ARG A 164 8.34 1.33 12.40
C ARG A 164 7.35 0.73 13.39
N ILE A 165 7.60 0.93 14.67
CA ILE A 165 6.77 0.39 15.76
C ILE A 165 5.60 1.32 16.14
N SER A 166 5.56 2.51 15.55
CA SER A 166 4.54 3.52 15.84
C SER A 166 3.29 3.31 14.98
N CYS A 167 2.12 3.52 15.58
CA CYS A 167 0.82 3.48 14.93
C CYS A 167 -0.11 4.46 15.66
N CYS A 168 -0.91 5.23 14.92
CA CYS A 168 -1.88 6.16 15.48
C CYS A 168 -2.87 5.38 16.35
N LYS A 169 -3.20 5.91 17.54
CA LYS A 169 -4.09 5.23 18.50
C LYS A 169 -5.49 5.02 17.92
N ASP A 170 -5.98 5.99 17.17
CA ASP A 170 -7.31 5.96 16.55
C ASP A 170 -7.43 4.90 15.45
N ASP A 171 -6.30 4.44 14.90
CA ASP A 171 -6.24 3.41 13.87
C ASP A 171 -6.05 1.99 14.46
N ILE A 172 -5.78 1.86 15.76
CA ILE A 172 -5.56 0.57 16.42
C ILE A 172 -6.90 -0.06 16.80
N ILE A 173 -7.40 -0.95 15.94
CA ILE A 173 -8.57 -1.78 16.25
C ILE A 173 -8.19 -2.97 17.12
N TYR A 174 -7.09 -3.64 16.78
CA TYR A 174 -6.56 -4.79 17.52
C TYR A 174 -5.15 -4.49 17.99
N PRO A 175 -4.93 -4.22 19.29
CA PRO A 175 -3.60 -3.90 19.80
C PRO A 175 -2.69 -5.12 19.65
N PRO A 176 -1.43 -4.93 19.20
CA PRO A 176 -0.51 -6.05 19.04
C PRO A 176 -0.18 -6.65 20.40
N SER A 177 -0.25 -7.98 20.49
CA SER A 177 0.11 -8.69 21.72
C SER A 177 1.61 -8.59 21.98
N TRP A 178 2.03 -8.78 23.24
CA TRP A 178 3.45 -8.81 23.58
C TRP A 178 4.22 -9.87 22.77
N PHE A 179 3.61 -11.04 22.53
CA PHE A 179 4.19 -12.08 21.69
C PHE A 179 4.39 -11.62 20.24
N GLN A 180 3.40 -10.93 19.65
CA GLN A 180 3.52 -10.35 18.31
C GLN A 180 4.63 -9.29 18.24
N ASN A 181 4.75 -8.44 19.26
CA ASN A 181 5.81 -7.43 19.34
C ASN A 181 7.20 -8.08 19.40
N ILE A 182 7.37 -9.14 20.20
CA ILE A 182 8.64 -9.90 20.24
C ILE A 182 8.92 -10.58 18.91
N ALA A 183 7.91 -11.20 18.30
CA ALA A 183 8.07 -11.85 17.00
C ALA A 183 8.54 -10.82 15.96
N MET A 184 7.85 -9.68 15.82
CA MET A 184 8.22 -8.63 14.86
C MET A 184 9.60 -8.02 15.16
N ALA A 185 9.94 -7.79 16.43
CA ALA A 185 11.26 -7.31 16.82
C ALA A 185 12.37 -8.32 16.46
N SER A 186 12.12 -9.61 16.67
CA SER A 186 13.05 -10.69 16.33
C SER A 186 13.23 -10.82 14.81
N LEU A 187 12.13 -10.75 14.06
CA LEU A 187 12.15 -10.76 12.60
C LEU A 187 12.97 -9.59 12.06
N HIS A 188 12.81 -8.40 12.62
CA HIS A 188 13.55 -7.23 12.18
C HIS A 188 15.04 -7.27 12.57
N LYS A 189 15.35 -7.61 13.82
CA LYS A 189 16.73 -7.53 14.35
C LYS A 189 17.63 -8.67 13.87
N PHE A 190 17.06 -9.86 13.64
CA PHE A 190 17.82 -11.06 13.31
C PHE A 190 17.52 -11.58 11.91
N MET A 191 16.26 -11.85 11.60
CA MET A 191 15.90 -12.53 10.34
C MET A 191 16.13 -11.65 9.11
N GLU A 192 15.73 -10.37 9.17
CA GLU A 192 15.86 -9.46 8.03
C GLU A 192 17.34 -9.21 7.63
N PRO A 193 18.27 -8.91 8.55
CA PRO A 193 19.70 -8.87 8.22
C PRO A 193 20.23 -10.21 7.72
N LEU A 194 19.83 -11.31 8.35
CA LEU A 194 20.29 -12.65 7.98
C LEU A 194 19.92 -12.99 6.52
N PHE A 195 18.68 -12.73 6.10
CA PHE A 195 18.24 -13.00 4.72
C PHE A 195 18.87 -12.06 3.68
N ASN A 196 19.46 -10.94 4.08
CA ASN A 196 20.23 -10.08 3.19
C ASN A 196 21.71 -10.49 3.08
N MET A 197 22.21 -11.34 3.99
CA MET A 197 23.57 -11.86 3.96
C MET A 197 23.71 -13.11 3.08
N TRP A 198 24.91 -13.35 2.55
CA TRP A 198 25.24 -14.61 1.88
C TRP A 198 25.37 -15.74 2.91
N PRO A 199 24.84 -16.95 2.68
CA PRO A 199 24.18 -17.43 1.45
C PRO A 199 22.65 -17.26 1.45
N MET A 200 22.05 -16.77 2.54
CA MET A 200 20.60 -16.67 2.72
C MET A 200 19.93 -15.71 1.72
N ASN A 201 20.67 -14.74 1.19
CA ASN A 201 20.19 -13.91 0.08
C ASN A 201 19.85 -14.72 -1.20
N LYS A 202 20.42 -15.92 -1.39
CA LYS A 202 19.99 -16.85 -2.46
C LYS A 202 18.60 -17.40 -2.17
N LEU A 203 18.27 -17.65 -0.91
CA LEU A 203 16.92 -18.06 -0.50
C LEU A 203 15.91 -16.94 -0.76
N ARG A 204 16.26 -15.69 -0.42
CA ARG A 204 15.44 -14.51 -0.77
C ARG A 204 15.19 -14.40 -2.27
N LYS A 205 16.23 -14.57 -3.10
CA LYS A 205 16.08 -14.59 -4.56
C LYS A 205 15.13 -15.68 -5.03
N ARG A 206 15.28 -16.91 -4.52
CA ARG A 206 14.38 -18.03 -4.82
C ARG A 206 12.94 -17.74 -4.39
N ALA A 207 12.76 -17.12 -3.22
CA ALA A 207 11.45 -16.74 -2.71
C ALA A 207 10.79 -15.69 -3.62
N LEU A 208 11.56 -14.70 -4.09
CA LEU A 208 11.06 -13.68 -5.01
C LEU A 208 10.65 -14.26 -6.36
N THR A 209 11.42 -15.22 -6.91
CA THR A 209 11.01 -15.94 -8.13
C THR A 209 9.71 -16.70 -7.91
N ASN A 210 9.63 -17.50 -6.84
CA ASN A 210 8.42 -18.27 -6.51
C ASN A 210 7.18 -17.37 -6.27
N LEU A 211 7.36 -16.22 -5.62
CA LEU A 211 6.30 -15.23 -5.45
C LEU A 211 5.82 -14.67 -6.78
N MET A 212 6.75 -14.34 -7.68
CA MET A 212 6.41 -13.79 -8.99
C MET A 212 5.67 -14.82 -9.86
N ASP A 213 6.06 -16.09 -9.80
CA ASP A 213 5.35 -17.19 -10.46
C ASP A 213 3.90 -17.30 -9.96
N HIS A 214 3.69 -17.20 -8.65
CA HIS A 214 2.33 -17.18 -8.08
C HIS A 214 1.52 -15.94 -8.45
N ILE A 215 2.16 -14.78 -8.57
CA ILE A 215 1.51 -13.53 -9.00
C ILE A 215 1.08 -13.66 -10.46
N HIS A 216 1.96 -14.11 -11.36
CA HIS A 216 1.60 -14.35 -12.77
C HIS A 216 0.49 -15.39 -12.91
N TYR A 217 0.54 -16.47 -12.12
CA TYR A 217 -0.51 -17.49 -12.12
C TYR A 217 -1.89 -16.93 -11.73
N GLU A 218 -1.95 -16.07 -10.72
CA GLU A 218 -3.21 -15.42 -10.36
C GLU A 218 -3.67 -14.39 -11.41
N ASP A 219 -2.73 -13.62 -11.95
CA ASP A 219 -3.01 -12.65 -13.00
C ASP A 219 -3.61 -13.34 -14.23
N GLU A 220 -3.05 -14.49 -14.65
CA GLU A 220 -3.57 -15.28 -15.77
C GLU A 220 -4.96 -15.87 -15.47
N ASN A 221 -5.14 -16.47 -14.29
CA ASN A 221 -6.42 -17.08 -13.90
C ASN A 221 -7.55 -16.06 -13.76
N SER A 222 -7.23 -14.83 -13.33
CA SER A 222 -8.21 -13.76 -13.11
C SER A 222 -8.37 -12.84 -14.32
N ASN A 223 -7.70 -13.12 -15.43
CA ASN A 223 -7.60 -12.20 -16.58
C ASN A 223 -7.13 -10.78 -16.18
N TYR A 224 -6.17 -10.71 -15.26
CA TYR A 224 -5.51 -9.50 -14.74
C TYR A 224 -6.45 -8.58 -13.93
N VAL A 225 -7.59 -9.12 -13.47
CA VAL A 225 -8.53 -8.42 -12.59
C VAL A 225 -8.12 -8.58 -11.12
N GLY A 226 -7.49 -9.69 -10.75
CA GLY A 226 -7.17 -10.02 -9.37
C GLY A 226 -8.39 -10.33 -8.50
N LEU A 227 -8.16 -10.66 -7.23
CA LEU A 227 -9.21 -10.96 -6.25
C LEU A 227 -9.99 -9.71 -5.82
N CYS A 228 -9.30 -8.58 -5.68
CA CYS A 228 -9.85 -7.32 -5.19
C CYS A 228 -9.00 -6.14 -5.69
N PRO A 229 -9.47 -4.87 -5.55
CA PRO A 229 -8.74 -3.71 -6.06
C PRO A 229 -7.32 -3.59 -5.50
N ILE A 230 -7.14 -3.92 -4.22
CA ILE A 230 -5.86 -3.83 -3.51
C ILE A 230 -4.86 -4.82 -4.11
N ASN A 231 -5.25 -6.10 -4.17
CA ASN A 231 -4.40 -7.14 -4.72
C ASN A 231 -4.12 -6.89 -6.23
N LYS A 232 -5.11 -6.45 -7.01
CA LYS A 232 -4.93 -6.08 -8.41
C LYS A 232 -3.86 -5.01 -8.60
N VAL A 233 -3.91 -3.93 -7.83
CA VAL A 233 -2.94 -2.82 -7.96
C VAL A 233 -1.55 -3.27 -7.51
N LEU A 234 -1.45 -4.06 -6.45
CA LEU A 234 -0.17 -4.59 -5.97
C LEU A 234 0.46 -5.57 -6.96
N ASN A 235 -0.31 -6.46 -7.58
CA ASN A 235 0.17 -7.36 -8.63
C ASN A 235 0.62 -6.58 -9.87
N MET A 236 -0.16 -5.58 -10.29
CA MET A 236 0.22 -4.68 -11.38
C MET A 236 1.56 -3.97 -11.10
N ILE A 237 1.79 -3.52 -9.86
CA ILE A 237 3.07 -2.94 -9.43
C ILE A 237 4.18 -3.97 -9.49
N CYS A 238 3.95 -5.22 -9.05
CA CYS A 238 4.95 -6.28 -9.14
C CYS A 238 5.36 -6.56 -10.60
N CYS A 239 4.39 -6.66 -11.52
CA CYS A 239 4.64 -6.82 -12.95
C CYS A 239 5.40 -5.63 -13.55
N TRP A 240 5.14 -4.41 -13.08
CA TRP A 240 5.92 -3.23 -13.48
C TRP A 240 7.37 -3.29 -12.93
N ILE A 241 7.56 -3.71 -11.67
CA ILE A 241 8.89 -3.84 -11.05
C ILE A 241 9.72 -4.92 -11.75
N GLU A 242 9.10 -6.03 -12.12
CA GLU A 242 9.76 -7.11 -12.85
C GLU A 242 10.21 -6.63 -14.24
N ASN A 243 9.29 -6.07 -15.02
CA ASN A 243 9.59 -5.49 -16.33
C ASN A 243 8.45 -4.54 -16.78
N PRO A 244 8.70 -3.21 -16.83
CA PRO A 244 7.70 -2.22 -17.26
C PRO A 244 7.19 -2.42 -18.69
N ASN A 245 7.95 -3.11 -19.54
CA ASN A 245 7.60 -3.37 -20.94
C ASN A 245 6.94 -4.75 -21.15
N SER A 246 6.66 -5.50 -20.08
CA SER A 246 6.07 -6.84 -20.14
C SER A 246 4.65 -6.84 -20.70
N ASN A 247 4.27 -7.94 -21.34
CA ASN A 247 2.88 -8.18 -21.75
C ASN A 247 1.94 -8.24 -20.53
N ALA A 248 2.41 -8.83 -19.43
CA ALA A 248 1.68 -8.90 -18.17
C ALA A 248 1.27 -7.50 -17.67
N PHE A 249 2.22 -6.55 -17.60
CA PHE A 249 1.90 -5.17 -17.22
C PHE A 249 0.91 -4.51 -18.19
N ARG A 250 1.11 -4.69 -19.50
CA ARG A 250 0.19 -4.13 -20.52
C ARG A 250 -1.24 -4.65 -20.40
N ARG A 251 -1.43 -5.90 -19.98
CA ARG A 251 -2.76 -6.51 -19.74
C ARG A 251 -3.42 -6.01 -18.45
N HIS A 252 -2.64 -5.64 -17.45
CA HIS A 252 -3.14 -5.03 -16.20
C HIS A 252 -3.75 -3.64 -16.39
N VAL A 253 -3.18 -2.83 -17.28
CA VAL A 253 -3.56 -1.43 -17.51
C VAL A 253 -5.04 -1.26 -17.88
N PRO A 254 -5.59 -1.93 -18.91
CA PRO A 254 -7.01 -1.77 -19.27
C PRO A 254 -7.94 -2.23 -18.14
N ARG A 255 -7.51 -3.16 -17.28
CA ARG A 255 -8.29 -3.67 -16.13
C ARG A 255 -8.41 -2.69 -14.97
N ILE A 256 -7.71 -1.56 -14.99
CA ILE A 256 -7.91 -0.49 -13.98
C ILE A 256 -9.35 0.03 -14.04
N HIS A 257 -9.92 0.14 -15.24
CA HIS A 257 -11.29 0.65 -15.43
C HIS A 257 -12.37 -0.25 -14.82
N ASP A 258 -12.12 -1.56 -14.72
CA ASP A 258 -13.07 -2.53 -14.14
C ASP A 258 -13.37 -2.21 -12.65
N PHE A 259 -12.44 -1.52 -11.99
CA PHE A 259 -12.55 -1.09 -10.60
C PHE A 259 -12.95 0.38 -10.43
N LEU A 260 -13.16 1.15 -11.49
CA LEU A 260 -13.59 2.54 -11.39
C LEU A 260 -15.11 2.65 -11.60
N TRP A 261 -15.76 3.49 -10.81
CA TRP A 261 -17.19 3.79 -10.90
C TRP A 261 -17.43 5.27 -10.86
N LEU A 262 -18.26 5.77 -11.76
CA LEU A 262 -18.79 7.12 -11.66
C LEU A 262 -20.09 7.07 -10.84
N ALA A 263 -20.05 7.58 -9.63
CA ALA A 263 -21.22 7.80 -8.78
C ALA A 263 -21.71 9.25 -8.91
N GLU A 264 -22.89 9.54 -8.33
CA GLU A 264 -23.46 10.90 -8.27
C GLU A 264 -22.50 11.92 -7.65
N ASP A 265 -21.62 11.41 -6.79
CA ASP A 265 -20.70 12.17 -5.97
C ASP A 265 -19.24 11.99 -6.42
N GLY A 266 -19.04 11.67 -7.71
CA GLY A 266 -17.75 11.60 -8.41
C GLY A 266 -17.23 10.18 -8.65
N MET A 267 -15.98 10.05 -9.12
CA MET A 267 -15.41 8.74 -9.44
C MET A 267 -14.78 8.06 -8.23
N LYS A 268 -15.16 6.80 -7.97
CA LYS A 268 -14.69 5.98 -6.84
C LYS A 268 -14.12 4.64 -7.30
N SER A 269 -13.28 4.02 -6.48
CA SER A 269 -12.90 2.63 -6.68
C SER A 269 -13.97 1.68 -6.11
N LYS A 270 -14.44 0.73 -6.92
CA LYS A 270 -15.39 -0.31 -6.49
C LYS A 270 -14.69 -1.37 -5.68
N VAL A 271 -15.28 -1.78 -4.57
CA VAL A 271 -14.97 -3.07 -3.94
C VAL A 271 -15.79 -4.15 -4.64
N LYS A 272 -15.21 -4.85 -5.61
CA LYS A 272 -15.80 -6.07 -6.18
C LYS A 272 -15.12 -7.27 -5.53
N LEU A 273 -15.78 -7.89 -4.55
CA LEU A 273 -15.36 -9.19 -4.04
C LEU A 273 -15.84 -10.25 -5.03
N ILE A 274 -14.93 -10.88 -5.77
CA ILE A 274 -15.27 -12.05 -6.58
C ILE A 274 -15.26 -13.25 -5.65
N LEU A 275 -16.39 -13.48 -4.95
CA LEU A 275 -16.66 -14.77 -4.33
C LEU A 275 -17.08 -15.72 -5.44
N VAL A 276 -16.15 -16.55 -5.91
CA VAL A 276 -16.53 -17.74 -6.66
C VAL A 276 -17.18 -18.68 -5.64
N LEU A 277 -18.50 -18.54 -5.49
CA LEU A 277 -19.31 -19.60 -4.89
C LEU A 277 -19.20 -20.78 -5.85
N TYR A 278 -18.35 -21.74 -5.53
CA TYR A 278 -18.46 -23.06 -6.11
C TYR A 278 -19.81 -23.60 -5.65
N SER A 279 -20.82 -23.51 -6.53
CA SER A 279 -21.96 -24.41 -6.48
C SER A 279 -21.41 -25.77 -6.85
N GLU A 280 -21.20 -26.64 -5.85
CA GLU A 280 -21.11 -28.06 -6.11
C GLU A 280 -22.45 -28.50 -6.72
N ASN A 281 -22.40 -29.03 -7.94
CA ASN A 281 -23.41 -29.92 -8.53
C ASN A 281 -22.65 -30.91 -9.41
#